data_AF-A0A090SM72-F1
#
_entry.id   AF-A0A090SM72-F1
#
_cell.length_a   1.000
_cell.length_b   1.000
_cell.length_c   1.000
_cell.angle_alpha   90.00
_cell.angle_beta   90.00
_cell.angle_gamma   90.00
#
_symmetry.space_group_name_H-M   'P 1'
#
loop_
_entity.id
_entity.type
_entity.pdbx_description
1 polymer ?
#
loop_
_entity_poly.entity_id
_entity_poly.type
_entity_poly.pdbx_seq_one_letter_code
_entity_poly.pdbx_strand_id
1 'polypeptide(L)'
;MTTTFEPKLNSQLAIGLLLTRLSIGLVFLMWALDKVLVPEHAIKVFAGFYGLNISSGFSILLGALQIVFVLAFIVGYKKNITYLSVLVLHGISTLISFPKYLEPMSNLLFFAAWPMLAACYLLYVLKDYDRFTLGSEKTTLSSASV
;
A
#
# COMPACT_ATOMS: atom_id res chain seq x y z
N MET A 1 12.97 5.36 20.89
CA MET A 1 12.09 5.75 22.01
C MET A 1 10.67 5.85 21.48
N THR A 2 9.76 4.95 21.87
CA THR A 2 8.33 5.13 21.57
C THR A 2 7.78 6.06 22.64
N THR A 3 7.43 7.29 22.25
CA THR A 3 6.72 8.19 23.16
C THR A 3 5.37 7.57 23.51
N THR A 4 5.11 7.40 24.81
CA THR A 4 3.82 6.89 25.31
C THR A 4 2.82 8.04 25.32
N PHE A 5 1.90 8.02 24.35
CA PHE A 5 0.73 8.89 24.34
C PHE A 5 -0.26 8.52 25.44
N GLU A 6 -1.15 9.47 25.78
CA GLU A 6 -2.36 9.21 26.58
C GLU A 6 -3.10 7.96 26.06
N PRO A 7 -3.59 7.05 26.94
CA PRO A 7 -4.14 5.74 26.54
C PRO A 7 -5.23 5.82 25.46
N LYS A 8 -6.08 6.84 25.56
CA LYS A 8 -7.16 7.11 24.59
C LYS A 8 -6.61 7.45 23.20
N LEU A 9 -5.62 8.34 23.13
CA LEU A 9 -4.98 8.74 21.87
C LEU A 9 -4.25 7.57 21.21
N ASN A 10 -3.56 6.75 22.01
CA ASN A 10 -2.87 5.55 21.51
C ASN A 10 -3.86 4.57 20.84
N SER A 11 -5.00 4.32 21.49
CA SER A 11 -6.06 3.46 20.94
C SER A 11 -6.65 4.01 19.64
N GLN A 12 -6.92 5.32 19.59
CA GLN A 12 -7.44 5.98 18.39
C GLN A 12 -6.44 5.92 17.23
N LEU A 13 -5.16 6.16 17.51
CA LEU A 13 -4.09 6.06 16.51
C LEU A 13 -3.97 4.64 15.95
N ALA A 14 -3.96 3.62 16.81
CA ALA A 14 -3.88 2.23 16.38
C ALA A 14 -5.07 1.82 15.49
N ILE A 15 -6.29 2.24 15.83
CA ILE A 15 -7.48 2.00 15.02
C ILE A 15 -7.40 2.75 13.69
N GLY A 16 -7.00 4.03 13.71
CA GLY A 16 -6.84 4.83 12.50
C GLY A 16 -5.83 4.22 11.51
N LEU A 17 -4.71 3.70 12.02
CA LEU A 17 -3.71 3.02 11.20
C LEU A 17 -4.21 1.67 10.66
N LEU A 18 -4.97 0.90 11.45
CA LEU A 18 -5.63 -0.32 10.98
C LEU A 18 -6.58 0.01 9.82
N LEU A 19 -7.48 0.98 9.99
CA LEU A 19 -8.43 1.37 8.94
C LEU A 19 -7.70 1.86 7.69
N THR A 20 -6.66 2.69 7.86
CA THR A 20 -5.81 3.16 6.76
C THR A 20 -5.20 1.99 6.00
N ARG A 21 -4.63 1.01 6.70
CA ARG A 21 -4.03 -0.18 6.09
C ARG A 21 -5.05 -1.03 5.35
N LEU A 22 -6.22 -1.27 5.93
CA LEU A 22 -7.29 -2.04 5.29
C LEU A 22 -7.80 -1.34 4.03
N SER A 23 -7.99 -0.01 4.06
CA SER A 23 -8.43 0.77 2.90
C SER A 23 -7.39 0.76 1.77
N ILE A 24 -6.11 0.94 2.07
CA ILE A 24 -5.03 0.83 1.08
C ILE A 24 -4.97 -0.59 0.51
N GLY A 25 -5.09 -1.59 1.39
CA GLY A 25 -5.08 -3.00 1.03
C GLY A 25 -6.23 -3.37 0.08
N LEU A 26 -7.42 -2.83 0.31
CA LEU A 26 -8.57 -3.01 -0.57
C LEU A 26 -8.29 -2.50 -1.99
N VAL A 27 -7.76 -1.28 -2.12
CA VAL A 27 -7.44 -0.71 -3.45
C VAL A 27 -6.39 -1.55 -4.16
N PHE A 28 -5.31 -1.93 -3.47
CA PHE A 28 -4.27 -2.78 -4.04
C PHE A 28 -4.79 -4.18 -4.40
N LEU A 29 -5.73 -4.73 -3.61
CA LEU A 29 -6.35 -6.03 -3.88
C LEU A 29 -7.20 -5.96 -5.15
N MET A 30 -7.99 -4.91 -5.33
CA MET A 30 -8.77 -4.73 -6.56
C MET A 30 -7.88 -4.64 -7.79
N TRP A 31 -6.75 -3.92 -7.71
CA TRP A 31 -5.76 -3.89 -8.78
C TRP A 31 -5.06 -5.24 -9.04
N ALA A 32 -4.94 -6.09 -8.02
CA ALA A 32 -4.40 -7.43 -8.17
C ALA A 32 -5.42 -8.37 -8.81
N LEU A 33 -6.68 -8.30 -8.38
CA LEU A 33 -7.80 -9.04 -8.96
C LEU A 33 -8.05 -8.65 -10.42
N ASP A 34 -7.96 -7.37 -10.77
CA ASP A 34 -8.06 -6.90 -12.16
C ASP A 34 -7.07 -7.62 -13.08
N LYS A 35 -5.81 -7.79 -12.65
CA LYS A 35 -4.78 -8.49 -13.43
C LYS A 35 -5.07 -9.98 -13.66
N VAL A 36 -5.80 -10.61 -12.74
CA VAL A 36 -6.13 -12.04 -12.78
C VAL A 36 -7.45 -12.31 -13.51
N LEU A 37 -8.48 -11.53 -13.19
CA LEU A 37 -9.85 -11.74 -13.65
C LEU A 37 -10.14 -11.04 -14.98
N VAL A 38 -9.44 -9.92 -15.27
CA VAL A 38 -9.60 -9.12 -16.49
C VAL A 38 -8.22 -8.75 -17.06
N PRO A 39 -7.38 -9.74 -17.41
CA PRO A 39 -5.99 -9.49 -17.84
C PRO A 39 -5.88 -8.56 -19.06
N GLU A 40 -6.90 -8.49 -19.92
CA GLU A 40 -6.95 -7.58 -21.07
C GLU A 40 -6.94 -6.10 -20.65
N HIS A 41 -7.59 -5.76 -19.52
CA HIS A 41 -7.55 -4.41 -18.98
C HIS A 41 -6.14 -4.07 -18.49
N ALA A 42 -5.54 -4.97 -17.70
CA ALA A 42 -4.18 -4.80 -17.23
C ALA A 42 -3.15 -4.67 -18.37
N ILE A 43 -3.25 -5.47 -19.43
CA ILE A 43 -2.39 -5.36 -20.62
C ILE A 43 -2.45 -3.94 -21.21
N LYS A 44 -3.66 -3.35 -21.34
CA LYS A 44 -3.82 -1.97 -21.83
C LYS A 44 -3.20 -0.94 -20.89
N VAL A 45 -3.29 -1.16 -19.58
CA VAL A 45 -2.62 -0.31 -18.58
C VAL A 45 -1.10 -0.40 -18.72
N PHE A 46 -0.54 -1.60 -18.86
CA PHE A 46 0.91 -1.79 -19.07
C PHE A 46 1.39 -1.14 -20.36
N ALA A 47 0.65 -1.29 -21.46
CA ALA A 47 0.99 -0.64 -22.72
C ALA A 47 0.89 0.90 -22.62
N GLY A 48 -0.19 1.42 -22.03
CA GLY A 48 -0.46 2.85 -21.98
C GLY A 48 0.40 3.64 -20.99
N PHE A 49 0.74 3.07 -19.84
CA PHE A 49 1.51 3.76 -18.78
C PHE A 49 2.98 3.38 -18.75
N TYR A 50 3.33 2.17 -19.19
CA TYR A 50 4.70 1.65 -19.10
C TYR A 50 5.32 1.39 -20.48
N GLY A 51 4.55 1.47 -21.58
CA GLY A 51 5.03 1.14 -22.91
C GLY A 51 5.35 -0.35 -23.11
N LEU A 52 4.81 -1.22 -22.24
CA LEU A 52 5.13 -2.65 -22.21
C LEU A 52 3.96 -3.47 -22.74
N ASN A 53 4.23 -4.31 -23.74
CA ASN A 53 3.31 -5.33 -24.21
C ASN A 53 3.55 -6.63 -23.45
N ILE A 54 2.63 -6.98 -22.55
CA ILE A 54 2.71 -8.20 -21.75
C ILE A 54 1.69 -9.23 -22.22
N SER A 55 1.96 -10.51 -21.99
CA SER A 55 0.99 -11.58 -22.25
C SER A 55 -0.06 -11.68 -21.14
N SER A 56 -1.22 -12.25 -21.44
CA SER A 56 -2.26 -12.53 -20.45
C SER A 56 -1.76 -13.43 -19.32
N GLY A 57 -1.01 -14.49 -19.65
CA GLY A 57 -0.38 -15.37 -18.65
C GLY A 57 0.57 -14.63 -17.71
N PHE A 58 1.33 -13.65 -18.22
CA PHE A 58 2.21 -12.83 -17.38
C PHE A 58 1.41 -11.87 -16.48
N SER A 59 0.35 -11.25 -16.99
CA SER A 59 -0.57 -10.44 -16.18
C SER A 59 -1.15 -11.24 -15.02
N ILE A 60 -1.67 -12.44 -15.29
CA ILE A 60 -2.26 -13.33 -14.29
C ILE A 60 -1.22 -13.72 -13.23
N LEU A 61 0.01 -14.07 -13.64
CA LEU A 61 1.10 -14.40 -12.72
C LEU A 61 1.43 -13.21 -11.81
N LEU A 62 1.58 -12.00 -12.37
CA LEU A 62 1.82 -10.79 -11.59
C LEU A 62 0.68 -10.50 -10.62
N GLY A 63 -0.57 -10.67 -11.06
CA GLY A 63 -1.76 -10.50 -10.23
C GLY A 63 -1.78 -11.48 -9.06
N ALA A 64 -1.49 -12.77 -9.29
CA ALA A 64 -1.43 -13.78 -8.25
C ALA A 64 -0.34 -13.48 -7.20
N LEU A 65 0.87 -13.11 -7.65
CA LEU A 65 1.95 -12.69 -6.75
C LEU A 65 1.57 -11.44 -5.96
N GLN A 66 0.90 -10.48 -6.62
CA GLN A 66 0.41 -9.27 -5.97
C GLN A 66 -0.66 -9.59 -4.93
N ILE A 67 -1.59 -10.53 -5.17
CA ILE A 67 -2.58 -10.96 -4.17
C ILE A 67 -1.87 -11.48 -2.90
N VAL A 68 -0.89 -12.38 -3.04
CA VAL A 68 -0.13 -12.91 -1.89
C VAL A 68 0.55 -11.77 -1.12
N PHE A 69 1.19 -10.84 -1.83
CA PHE A 69 1.80 -9.66 -1.23
C PHE A 69 0.78 -8.78 -0.49
N VAL A 70 -0.37 -8.51 -1.10
CA VAL A 70 -1.43 -7.67 -0.52
C VAL A 70 -2.04 -8.33 0.71
N LEU A 71 -2.23 -9.65 0.71
CA LEU A 71 -2.68 -10.38 1.89
C LEU A 71 -1.67 -10.25 3.04
N ALA A 72 -0.37 -10.38 2.75
CA ALA A 72 0.68 -10.16 3.74
C ALA A 72 0.66 -8.72 4.31
N PHE A 73 0.44 -7.72 3.45
CA PHE A 73 0.25 -6.33 3.86
C PHE A 73 -1.01 -6.14 4.73
N ILE A 74 -2.16 -6.68 4.32
CA ILE A 74 -3.45 -6.56 5.02
C ILE A 74 -3.40 -7.17 6.43
N VAL A 75 -2.65 -8.26 6.63
CA VAL A 75 -2.48 -8.84 7.97
C VAL A 75 -1.34 -8.18 8.76
N GLY A 76 -0.59 -7.28 8.15
CA GLY A 76 0.49 -6.52 8.81
C GLY A 76 1.76 -7.34 8.99
N TYR A 77 1.97 -8.36 8.16
CA TYR A 77 3.17 -9.18 8.18
C TYR A 77 4.38 -8.36 7.68
N LYS A 78 5.51 -8.43 8.39
CA LYS A 78 6.76 -7.71 8.08
C LYS A 78 6.52 -6.25 7.71
N LYS A 79 5.85 -5.50 8.60
CA LYS A 79 5.39 -4.11 8.40
C LYS A 79 6.41 -3.20 7.72
N ASN A 80 7.67 -3.25 8.15
CA ASN A 80 8.72 -2.41 7.57
C ASN A 80 8.88 -2.65 6.05
N ILE A 81 8.83 -3.91 5.61
CA ILE A 81 8.98 -4.29 4.20
C ILE A 81 7.68 -4.05 3.44
N THR A 82 6.56 -4.56 3.95
CA THR A 82 5.28 -4.50 3.22
C THR A 82 4.78 -3.06 3.09
N TYR A 83 4.93 -2.22 4.12
CA TYR A 83 4.41 -0.85 4.09
C TYR A 83 5.29 0.05 3.21
N LEU A 84 6.62 -0.13 3.28
CA LEU A 84 7.54 0.54 2.36
C LEU A 84 7.27 0.15 0.91
N SER A 85 7.07 -1.15 0.66
CA SER A 85 6.79 -1.65 -0.70
C SER A 85 5.50 -1.04 -1.25
N VAL A 86 4.43 -0.99 -0.45
CA VAL A 86 3.18 -0.31 -0.85
C VAL A 86 3.39 1.18 -1.13
N LEU A 87 4.12 1.88 -0.26
CA LEU A 87 4.47 3.29 -0.46
C LEU A 87 5.23 3.51 -1.78
N VAL A 88 6.24 2.68 -2.06
CA VAL A 88 7.05 2.77 -3.29
C VAL A 88 6.22 2.43 -4.51
N LEU A 89 5.46 1.33 -4.49
CA LEU A 89 4.62 0.90 -5.62
C LEU A 89 3.55 1.95 -5.96
N HIS A 90 2.89 2.50 -4.94
CA HIS A 90 1.89 3.56 -5.14
C HIS A 90 2.55 4.88 -5.56
N GLY A 91 3.70 5.21 -4.99
CA GLY A 91 4.49 6.39 -5.35
C GLY A 91 4.93 6.37 -6.82
N ILE A 92 5.51 5.25 -7.28
CA ILE A 92 5.87 5.05 -8.69
C ILE A 92 4.63 5.19 -9.58
N SER A 93 3.52 4.53 -9.23
CA SER A 93 2.28 4.61 -10.01
C SER A 93 1.72 6.04 -10.09
N THR A 94 1.83 6.80 -8.99
CA THR A 94 1.45 8.22 -8.92
C THR A 94 2.32 9.05 -9.86
N LEU A 95 3.64 8.86 -9.83
CA LEU A 95 4.59 9.62 -10.66
C LEU A 95 4.50 9.25 -12.14
N ILE A 96 4.33 7.97 -12.50
CA ILE A 96 4.13 7.55 -13.89
C ILE A 96 2.84 8.16 -14.47
N SER A 97 1.82 8.35 -13.63
CA SER A 97 0.55 8.95 -14.03
C SER A 97 0.60 10.48 -14.15
N PHE A 98 1.76 11.12 -13.98
CA PHE A 98 1.85 12.58 -13.89
C PHE A 98 1.17 13.36 -15.02
N PRO A 99 1.27 12.96 -16.31
CA PRO A 99 0.57 13.65 -17.40
C PRO A 99 -0.95 13.72 -17.19
N LYS A 100 -1.56 12.73 -16.52
CA LYS A 100 -3.01 12.71 -16.26
C LYS A 100 -3.46 13.79 -15.28
N TYR A 101 -2.56 14.31 -14.45
CA TYR A 101 -2.87 15.44 -13.56
C TYR A 101 -2.92 16.79 -14.29
N LEU A 102 -2.28 16.89 -15.46
CA LEU A 102 -2.27 18.11 -16.28
C LEU A 102 -3.56 18.29 -17.09
N GLU A 103 -4.35 17.22 -17.24
CA GLU A 103 -5.65 17.21 -17.91
C GLU A 103 -6.76 16.72 -16.97
N PRO A 104 -7.01 17.43 -15.84
CA PRO A 104 -7.84 16.94 -14.73
C PRO A 104 -9.29 16.62 -15.15
N MET A 105 -9.79 17.29 -16.18
CA MET A 105 -11.16 17.11 -16.67
C MET A 105 -11.34 15.84 -17.53
N SER A 106 -10.24 15.22 -17.97
CA SER A 106 -10.31 13.94 -18.72
C SER A 106 -10.66 12.77 -17.81
N ASN A 107 -10.10 12.75 -16.60
CA ASN A 107 -10.45 11.80 -15.54
C ASN A 107 -10.00 12.33 -14.17
N LEU A 108 -10.95 12.89 -13.42
CA LEU A 108 -10.70 13.49 -12.11
C LEU A 108 -10.19 12.47 -11.07
N LEU A 109 -10.51 11.18 -11.23
CA LEU A 109 -10.18 10.14 -10.26
C LEU A 109 -8.68 9.93 -10.08
N PHE A 110 -7.84 10.36 -11.03
CA PHE A 110 -6.39 10.33 -10.86
C PHE A 110 -5.95 11.12 -9.62
N PHE A 111 -6.62 12.22 -9.27
CA PHE A 111 -6.26 13.02 -8.08
C PHE A 111 -6.44 12.26 -6.77
N ALA A 112 -7.23 11.18 -6.73
CA ALA A 112 -7.33 10.31 -5.55
C ALA A 112 -5.99 9.60 -5.23
N ALA A 113 -5.04 9.56 -6.17
CA ALA A 113 -3.70 9.04 -5.94
C ALA A 113 -2.92 9.85 -4.89
N TRP A 114 -3.12 11.17 -4.80
CA TRP A 114 -2.37 12.05 -3.88
C TRP A 114 -2.74 11.83 -2.41
N PRO A 115 -4.03 11.85 -1.99
CA PRO A 115 -4.40 11.49 -0.62
C PRO A 115 -3.99 10.06 -0.27
N MET A 116 -4.09 9.12 -1.22
CA MET A 116 -3.66 7.74 -0.98
C MET A 116 -2.14 7.63 -0.80
N LEU A 117 -1.34 8.39 -1.55
CA LEU A 117 0.11 8.46 -1.37
C LEU A 117 0.47 9.00 0.01
N ALA A 118 -0.20 10.07 0.46
CA ALA A 118 -0.04 10.61 1.81
C ALA A 118 -0.40 9.56 2.89
N ALA A 119 -1.48 8.79 2.68
CA ALA A 119 -1.87 7.71 3.58
C ALA A 119 -0.85 6.57 3.62
N CYS A 120 -0.28 6.18 2.47
CA CYS A 120 0.81 5.20 2.40
C CYS A 120 2.05 5.68 3.17
N TYR A 121 2.41 6.95 3.01
CA TYR A 121 3.54 7.56 3.73
C TYR A 121 3.29 7.56 5.23
N LEU A 122 2.11 8.04 5.66
CA LEU A 122 1.69 8.08 7.06
C LEU A 122 1.76 6.67 7.69
N LEU A 123 1.24 5.66 7.00
CA LEU A 123 1.26 4.29 7.48
C LEU A 123 2.70 3.76 7.64
N TYR A 124 3.60 4.07 6.70
CA TYR A 124 5.01 3.64 6.78
C TYR A 124 5.78 4.31 7.93
N VAL A 125 5.62 5.63 8.11
CA VAL A 125 6.34 6.37 9.15
C VAL A 125 5.79 6.09 10.55
N LEU A 126 4.48 5.85 10.68
CA LEU A 126 3.83 5.54 11.95
C LEU A 126 3.62 4.03 12.21
N LYS A 127 4.28 3.16 11.43
CA LYS A 127 4.09 1.70 11.48
C LYS A 127 4.27 1.07 12.87
N ASP A 128 5.06 1.68 13.76
CA ASP A 128 5.29 1.19 15.11
C ASP A 128 4.06 1.35 16.01
N TYR A 129 3.16 2.28 15.64
CA TYR A 129 1.89 2.52 16.31
C TYR A 129 0.73 1.71 15.70
N ASP A 130 0.95 0.96 14.61
CA ASP A 130 -0.02 0.00 14.07
C ASP A 130 0.06 -1.32 14.84
N ARG A 131 -0.92 -1.53 15.73
CA ARG A 131 -0.92 -2.59 16.74
C ARG A 131 -1.70 -3.84 16.35
N PHE A 132 -2.61 -3.74 15.37
CA PHE A 132 -3.48 -4.85 14.97
C PHE A 132 -2.86 -5.67 13.83
N THR A 133 -1.69 -6.27 14.07
CA THR A 133 -0.84 -6.89 13.02
C THR A 133 -0.33 -8.28 13.42
N LEU A 134 -0.09 -9.15 12.44
CA LEU A 134 0.57 -10.43 12.62
C LEU A 134 2.08 -10.25 12.62
N GLY A 135 2.73 -10.70 13.70
CA GLY A 135 4.16 -10.53 13.88
C GLY A 135 4.48 -9.14 14.43
N SER A 136 4.17 -8.94 15.71
CA SER A 136 4.82 -7.87 16.47
C SER A 136 6.30 -8.23 16.55
N GLU A 137 7.16 -7.54 15.79
CA GLU A 137 8.57 -7.46 16.17
C GLU A 137 8.55 -6.89 17.59
N LYS A 138 8.76 -7.76 18.58
CA LYS A 138 9.17 -7.32 19.90
C LYS A 138 10.46 -6.57 19.66
N THR A 139 10.39 -5.24 19.58
CA THR A 139 11.55 -4.42 19.92
C THR A 139 11.84 -4.79 21.35
N THR A 140 12.72 -5.78 21.55
CA THR A 140 13.34 -6.04 22.83
C THR A 140 13.99 -4.73 23.22
N LEU A 141 13.33 -4.03 24.14
CA LEU A 141 13.98 -3.02 24.94
C LEU A 141 15.16 -3.74 25.58
N SER A 142 16.36 -3.48 25.06
CA SER A 142 17.57 -3.74 25.81
C SER A 142 17.47 -2.83 27.03
N SER A 143 17.00 -3.42 28.13
CA SER A 143 17.41 -3.02 29.46
C SER A 143 18.92 -3.24 29.53
N ALA A 144 19.67 -2.20 29.23
CA ALA A 144 21.02 -1.99 29.76
C ALA A 144 20.95 -0.59 30.39
N SER A 145 20.72 -0.43 31.69
CA SER A 145 21.69 -0.68 32.78
C SER A 145 23.11 -0.32 32.35
N VAL A 146 23.47 0.96 32.37
CA VAL A 146 24.24 1.64 33.45
C VAL A 146 23.92 3.13 33.38
#